data_AF-A0A842MPH9-F1
#
_entry.id   AF-A0A842MPH9-F1
#
_cell.length_a   1.000
_cell.length_b   1.000
_cell.length_c   1.000
_cell.angle_alpha   90.00
_cell.angle_beta   90.00
_cell.angle_gamma   90.00
#
_symmetry.space_group_name_H-M   'P 1'
#
loop_
_entity.id
_entity.type
_entity.pdbx_description
1 polymer ?
#
loop_
_entity_poly.entity_id
_entity_poly.type
_entity_poly.pdbx_seq_one_letter_code
_entity_poly.pdbx_strand_id
1 'polypeptide(L)' 'MDAILDHSRRCYPYEACGILAGFKDGSVKTVEKVYPITNILVSPAAYRMDPQEQVKAFEDAERHG' A
#
# COMPACT_ATOMS: atom_id res chain seq x y z
N MET A 1 -2.32 -3.82 -11.53
CA MET A 1 -3.73 -3.50 -11.22
C MET A 1 -4.35 -4.59 -10.33
N ASP A 2 -4.20 -5.87 -10.69
CA ASP A 2 -4.83 -7.00 -9.98
C ASP A 2 -4.49 -7.09 -8.49
N ALA A 3 -3.24 -6.80 -8.11
CA ALA A 3 -2.80 -6.82 -6.71
C ALA A 3 -3.63 -5.90 -5.79
N ILE A 4 -4.04 -4.73 -6.29
CA ILE A 4 -4.87 -3.78 -5.53
C ILE A 4 -6.29 -4.32 -5.40
N LEU A 5 -6.88 -4.79 -6.50
CA LEU A 5 -8.24 -5.34 -6.51
C LEU A 5 -8.37 -6.55 -5.60
N ASP A 6 -7.41 -7.46 -5.65
CA ASP A 6 -7.41 -8.66 -4.80
C ASP A 6 -7.22 -8.30 -3.33
N HIS A 7 -6.39 -7.30 -3.02
CA HIS A 7 -6.29 -6.79 -1.65
C HIS A 7 -7.62 -6.20 -1.16
N SER A 8 -8.25 -5.34 -1.95
CA SER A 8 -9.56 -4.77 -1.61
C SER A 8 -10.64 -5.83 -1.38
N ARG A 9 -10.66 -6.88 -2.20
CA ARG A 9 -11.59 -8.01 -2.03
C ARG A 9 -11.33 -8.79 -0.75
N ARG A 10 -10.07 -9.02 -0.37
CA ARG A 10 -9.71 -9.71 0.88
C ARG A 10 -10.03 -8.90 2.14
N CYS A 11 -9.94 -7.58 2.05
CA CYS A 11 -10.21 -6.69 3.19
C CYS A 11 -11.70 -6.42 3.41
N TYR A 12 -12.55 -6.60 2.40
CA TYR A 12 -13.98 -6.37 2.52
C TYR A 12 -14.58 -7.12 3.74
N PRO A 13 -15.41 -6.48 4.58
CA PRO A 13 -16.02 -5.15 4.43
C PRO A 13 -15.18 -3.98 4.95
N TYR A 14 -13.95 -4.22 5.37
CA TYR A 14 -13.05 -3.20 5.90
C TYR A 14 -12.29 -2.47 4.79
N GLU A 15 -11.83 -1.26 5.11
CA GLU A 15 -11.01 -0.46 4.21
C GLU A 15 -9.67 -1.15 3.93
N ALA A 16 -9.20 -1.04 2.69
CA ALA A 16 -7.98 -1.67 2.19
C ALA A 16 -6.94 -0.61 1.84
N CYS A 17 -5.97 -0.39 2.72
CA CYS A 17 -4.92 0.60 2.54
C CYS A 17 -3.57 -0.03 2.13
N GLY A 18 -2.71 0.76 1.52
CA GLY A 18 -1.38 0.30 1.14
C GLY A 18 -0.49 1.42 0.62
N ILE A 19 0.74 1.07 0.28
CA ILE A 19 1.76 1.98 -0.27
C ILE A 19 2.02 1.61 -1.73
N LEU A 20 2.06 2.62 -2.60
CA LEU A 20 2.47 2.49 -4.00
C LEU A 20 3.89 3.03 -4.14
N ALA A 21 4.80 2.21 -4.64
CA ALA A 21 6.19 2.58 -4.88
C ALA A 21 6.54 2.48 -6.37
N GLY A 22 7.47 3.33 -6.79
CA GLY A 22 7.99 3.39 -8.14
C GLY A 22 8.62 4.75 -8.40
N PHE A 23 8.82 5.08 -9.67
CA PHE A 23 9.62 6.23 -10.06
C PHE A 23 8.78 7.42 -10.51
N LYS A 24 9.42 8.58 -10.49
CA LYS A 24 8.84 9.83 -10.99
C LYS A 24 9.77 10.40 -12.06
N ASP A 25 9.21 10.67 -13.24
CA ASP A 25 9.88 11.40 -14.32
C ASP A 25 9.05 12.65 -14.67
N GLY A 26 9.59 13.83 -14.32
CA GLY A 26 8.87 15.09 -14.45
C GLY A 26 7.53 15.10 -13.68
N SER A 27 6.41 15.14 -14.41
CA SER A 27 5.05 15.06 -13.83
C SER A 27 4.47 13.65 -13.82
N VAL A 28 5.12 12.70 -14.49
CA VAL A 28 4.66 11.32 -14.62
C VAL A 28 5.14 10.52 -13.40
N LYS A 29 4.23 9.75 -12.81
CA LYS A 29 4.53 8.78 -11.73
C LYS A 29 4.22 7.38 -12.24
N THR A 30 5.20 6.50 -12.21
CA THR A 30 5.07 5.10 -12.59
C THR A 30 5.11 4.26 -11.32
N VAL A 31 4.09 3.43 -11.12
CA VAL A 31 4.03 2.49 -9.99
C VAL A 31 4.58 1.15 -10.46
N GLU A 32 5.62 0.65 -9.80
CA GLU A 32 6.22 -0.65 -10.09
C GLU A 32 5.87 -1.69 -9.03
N LYS A 33 5.61 -1.25 -7.79
CA LYS A 33 5.32 -2.13 -6.67
C LYS A 33 4.20 -1.61 -5.79
N VAL A 34 3.38 -2.53 -5.31
CA VAL A 34 2.26 -2.28 -4.40
C VAL A 34 2.51 -3.07 -3.12
N TYR A 35 2.46 -2.38 -1.99
CA TYR A 35 2.55 -2.97 -0.65
C TYR A 35 1.19 -2.86 0.03
N PRO A 36 0.41 -3.96 0.12
CA PRO A 36 -0.74 -4.02 1.00
C PRO A 36 -0.30 -3.79 2.45
N ILE A 37 -1.01 -2.94 3.19
CA ILE A 37 -0.70 -2.65 4.59
C ILE A 37 -1.96 -2.87 5.44
N THR A 38 -1.77 -3.48 6.59
CA THR A 38 -2.84 -3.78 7.55
C THR A 38 -3.41 -2.48 8.10
N ASN A 39 -4.73 -2.33 8.01
CA ASN A 39 -5.47 -1.27 8.69
C ASN A 39 -5.77 -1.68 10.13
N ILE A 40 -5.01 -1.14 11.08
CA ILE A 40 -5.12 -1.52 12.51
C ILE A 40 -6.41 -1.00 13.18
N LEU A 41 -7.16 -0.11 12.53
CA LEU A 41 -8.46 0.35 13.03
C LEU A 41 -9.61 -0.60 12.69
N VAL A 42 -9.39 -1.56 11.77
CA VAL A 42 -10.41 -2.54 11.34
C VAL A 42 -11.74 -1.84 11.05
N SER A 43 -11.67 -0.75 10.29
CA SER A 43 -12.81 0.14 10.02
C SER A 43 -13.16 0.11 8.52
N PRO A 44 -14.46 0.17 8.16
CA PRO A 44 -14.89 0.21 6.76
C PRO A 44 -14.56 1.54 6.07
N ALA A 45 -14.23 2.60 6.81
CA ALA A 45 -14.08 3.95 6.24
C ALA A 45 -12.89 4.76 6.78
N ALA A 46 -12.28 4.34 7.90
CA ALA A 46 -11.11 4.98 8.46
C ALA A 46 -9.91 4.05 8.40
N TYR A 47 -8.71 4.61 8.27
CA TYR A 47 -7.48 3.82 8.24
C TYR A 47 -6.44 4.35 9.21
N ARG A 48 -5.69 3.42 9.80
CA ARG A 48 -4.37 3.66 10.34
C ARG A 48 -3.52 2.49 9.91
N MET A 49 -2.51 2.77 9.09
CA MET A 49 -1.57 1.77 8.62
C MET A 49 -0.76 1.24 9.81
N ASP A 50 -0.46 -0.06 9.81
CA ASP A 50 0.47 -0.65 10.77
C ASP A 50 1.86 0.00 10.62
N PRO A 51 2.39 0.66 11.66
CA PRO A 51 3.67 1.38 11.55
C PRO A 51 4.86 0.50 11.20
N GLN A 52 4.87 -0.77 11.63
CA GLN A 52 5.98 -1.68 11.33
C GLN A 52 5.95 -2.12 9.87
N GLU A 53 4.76 -2.38 9.33
CA GLU A 53 4.61 -2.70 7.90
C GLU A 53 4.94 -1.51 7.01
N GLN A 54 4.61 -0.27 7.44
CA GLN A 54 5.00 0.95 6.72
C GLN A 54 6.52 1.08 6.63
N VAL A 55 7.22 0.94 7.75
CA VAL A 55 8.70 1.04 7.77
C VAL A 55 9.31 -0.02 6.85
N LYS A 56 8.85 -1.28 6.94
CA LYS A 56 9.33 -2.36 6.05
C LYS A 56 9.08 -2.07 4.58
N ALA A 57 7.92 -1.52 4.23
CA ALA A 57 7.61 -1.15 2.85
C ALA A 57 8.51 -0.02 2.34
N PHE A 58 8.85 0.96 3.18
CA PHE A 58 9.81 2.00 2.81
C PHE A 58 11.22 1.46 2.66
N GLU A 59 11.72 0.66 3.62
CA GLU A 59 13.04 0.03 3.52
C GLU A 59 13.17 -0.86 2.27
N ASP A 60 12.11 -1.60 1.94
CA ASP A 60 12.09 -2.43 0.75
C ASP A 60 12.02 -1.60 -0.55
N ALA A 61 11.24 -0.52 -0.56
CA ALA A 61 11.20 0.42 -1.68
C ALA A 61 12.55 1.12 -1.89
N GLU A 62 13.25 1.53 -0.83
CA GLU A 62 14.59 2.12 -0.89
C GLU A 62 15.63 1.12 -1.41
N ARG A 63 15.53 -0.16 -1.01
CA ARG A 63 16.46 -1.21 -1.48
C ARG A 63 16.30 -1.53 -2.97
N HIS A 64 15.08 -1.40 -3.49
CA HIS A 64 14.75 -1.67 -4.88
C HIS A 64 14.61 -0.38 -5.72
N GLY A 65 15.00 0.76 -5.16
CA GLY A 65 15.00 2.09 -5.78
C GLY A 65 16.40 2.58 -6.11
#